data_AF-A0A8H6R6S8-F1
#
_entry.id   AF-A0A8H6R6S8-F1
#
_cell.length_a   1.000
_cell.length_b   1.000
_cell.length_c   1.000
_cell.angle_alpha   90.00
_cell.angle_beta   90.00
_cell.angle_gamma   90.00
#
_symmetry.space_group_name_H-M   'P 1'
#
loop_
_entity.id
_entity.type
_entity.pdbx_description
1 polymer ?
#
loop_
_entity_poly.entity_id
_entity_poly.type
_entity_poly.pdbx_seq_one_letter_code
_entity_poly.pdbx_strand_id
1 'polypeptide(L)'
;MQAWEQAQARAKADQVIQASQITDANPWLRMTRWAEYLQGIQAHDLLACVAAPEEDPMDAIEQQVQVIWHTMEQVACKSQQTVQQCGQAIRVEAVR
;
A
#
# COMPACT_ATOMS: atom_id res chain seq x y z
N MET A 1 12.52 -15.41 1.54
CA MET A 1 11.83 -14.31 0.82
C MET A 1 10.81 -13.64 1.73
N GLN A 2 9.92 -14.39 2.39
CA GLN A 2 8.88 -13.86 3.31
C GLN A 2 9.38 -12.97 4.46
N ALA A 3 10.49 -13.32 5.14
CA ALA A 3 10.98 -12.51 6.27
C ALA A 3 11.48 -11.11 5.85
N TRP A 4 12.02 -10.99 4.63
CA TRP A 4 12.46 -9.71 4.07
C TRP A 4 11.27 -8.84 3.67
N GLU A 5 10.24 -9.43 3.04
CA GLU A 5 9.00 -8.73 2.68
C GLU A 5 8.24 -8.25 3.93
N GLN A 6 8.18 -9.06 4.98
CA GLN A 6 7.58 -8.67 6.26
C GLN A 6 8.37 -7.55 6.96
N ALA A 7 9.71 -7.61 6.94
CA ALA A 7 10.54 -6.53 7.48
C ALA A 7 10.35 -5.22 6.70
N GLN A 8 10.20 -5.31 5.38
CA GLN A 8 9.96 -4.17 4.51
C GLN A 8 8.54 -3.60 4.68
N ALA A 9 7.54 -4.45 4.92
CA ALA A 9 6.17 -4.03 5.25
C ALA A 9 6.12 -3.32 6.60
N ARG A 10 6.80 -3.84 7.62
CA ARG A 10 6.93 -3.18 8.94
C ARG A 10 7.63 -1.83 8.82
N ALA A 11 8.74 -1.76 8.10
CA ALA A 11 9.45 -0.50 7.88
C ALA A 11 8.59 0.55 7.15
N LYS A 12 7.69 0.12 6.24
CA LYS A 12 6.73 1.01 5.59
C LYS A 12 5.57 1.42 6.51
N ALA A 13 5.11 0.55 7.40
CA ALA A 13 4.07 0.86 8.37
C ALA A 13 4.56 1.89 9.41
N ASP A 14 5.84 1.82 9.78
CA ASP A 14 6.44 2.75 10.75
C ASP A 14 6.84 4.11 10.13
N GLN A 15 6.61 4.28 8.82
CA GLN A 15 7.01 5.48 8.09
C GLN A 15 5.96 6.59 8.19
N VAL A 16 6.43 7.81 8.46
CA VAL A 16 5.63 9.03 8.29
C VAL A 16 5.47 9.30 6.79
N ILE A 17 4.25 9.45 6.31
CA ILE A 17 3.99 9.77 4.90
C ILE A 17 4.50 11.19 4.61
N GLN A 18 5.40 11.29 3.63
CA GLN A 18 5.95 12.57 3.16
C GLN A 18 5.50 12.82 1.72
N ALA A 19 4.91 13.99 1.47
CA ALA A 19 4.47 14.39 0.13
C ALA A 19 5.62 14.39 -0.91
N SER A 20 6.86 14.68 -0.46
CA SER A 20 8.06 14.74 -1.31
C SER A 20 8.62 13.38 -1.75
N GLN A 21 8.16 12.27 -1.15
CA GLN A 21 8.60 10.92 -1.54
C GLN A 21 7.91 10.42 -2.81
N ILE A 22 6.82 11.07 -3.23
CA ILE A 22 6.17 10.79 -4.50
C ILE A 22 6.91 11.59 -5.58
N THR A 23 7.91 10.94 -6.18
CA THR A 23 8.48 11.41 -7.44
C THR A 23 7.42 11.20 -8.52
N ASP A 24 6.62 12.25 -8.75
CA ASP A 24 5.26 12.14 -9.26
C ASP A 24 5.19 12.04 -10.79
N ALA A 25 5.65 10.90 -11.30
CA ALA A 25 5.58 10.57 -12.72
C ALA A 25 4.16 10.15 -13.17
N ASN A 26 3.23 9.88 -12.24
CA ASN A 26 1.86 9.48 -12.55
C ASN A 26 0.89 10.68 -12.41
N PRO A 27 0.31 11.18 -13.52
CA PRO A 27 -0.61 12.33 -13.48
C PRO A 27 -1.82 12.15 -12.55
N TRP A 28 -2.29 10.92 -12.34
CA TRP A 28 -3.43 10.64 -11.47
C TRP A 28 -3.12 10.83 -9.98
N LEU A 29 -1.88 10.56 -9.56
CA LEU A 29 -1.46 10.82 -8.18
C LEU A 29 -1.38 12.33 -7.90
N ARG A 30 -0.92 13.11 -8.88
CA ARG A 30 -0.97 14.59 -8.82
C ARG A 30 -2.38 15.14 -8.71
N MET A 31 -3.32 14.62 -9.52
CA MET A 31 -4.69 15.13 -9.56
C MET A 31 -5.46 14.90 -8.26
N THR A 32 -5.20 13.77 -7.60
CA THR A 32 -5.93 13.35 -6.41
C THR A 32 -5.41 13.97 -5.12
N ARG A 33 -4.17 14.50 -5.13
CA ARG A 33 -3.53 15.19 -4.00
C ARG A 33 -3.50 14.39 -2.69
N TRP A 34 -3.55 13.06 -2.79
CA TRP A 34 -3.47 12.17 -1.64
C TRP A 34 -2.15 12.35 -0.87
N ALA A 35 -1.07 12.68 -1.57
CA ALA A 35 0.24 12.90 -0.96
C ALA A 35 0.23 14.06 0.05
N GLU A 36 -0.41 15.17 -0.32
CA GLU A 36 -0.55 16.33 0.56
C GLU A 36 -1.60 16.11 1.63
N TYR A 37 -2.70 15.43 1.31
CA TYR A 37 -3.75 15.11 2.29
C TYR A 37 -3.24 14.19 3.41
N LEU A 38 -2.42 13.20 3.06
CA LEU A 38 -1.87 12.22 4.01
C LEU A 38 -0.55 12.66 4.64
N GLN A 39 -0.05 13.87 4.33
CA GLN A 39 1.23 14.33 4.82
C GLN A 39 1.25 14.40 6.35
N GLY A 40 2.29 13.81 6.95
CA GLY A 40 2.46 13.81 8.40
C GLY A 40 1.62 12.76 9.13
N ILE A 41 0.78 12.01 8.41
CA ILE A 41 0.08 10.85 8.97
C ILE A 41 1.04 9.66 9.03
N GLN A 42 0.99 8.93 10.14
CA GLN A 42 1.72 7.68 10.26
C GLN A 42 1.02 6.58 9.46
N ALA A 43 1.77 5.85 8.65
CA ALA A 43 1.19 4.78 7.84
C ALA A 43 0.51 3.70 8.70
N HIS A 44 1.05 3.40 9.89
CA HIS A 44 0.42 2.45 10.82
C HIS A 44 -0.94 2.92 11.34
N ASP A 45 -1.17 4.23 11.51
CA ASP A 45 -2.47 4.76 11.94
C ASP A 45 -3.53 4.50 10.86
N LEU A 46 -3.17 4.65 9.59
CA LEU A 46 -4.07 4.34 8.47
C LEU A 46 -4.36 2.84 8.37
N LEU A 47 -3.35 2.00 8.61
CA LEU A 47 -3.52 0.55 8.63
C LEU A 47 -4.39 0.11 9.81
N ALA A 48 -4.25 0.74 10.97
CA ALA A 48 -5.05 0.45 12.15
C ALA A 48 -6.54 0.81 11.98
N CYS A 49 -6.88 1.75 11.09
CA CYS A 49 -8.26 2.03 10.71
C CYS A 49 -8.93 0.86 9.97
N VAL A 50 -8.14 -0.07 9.43
CA VAL A 50 -8.65 -1.25 8.75
C VAL A 50 -8.59 -2.43 9.71
N ALA A 51 -9.74 -2.81 10.27
CA ALA A 51 -9.83 -3.95 11.17
C ALA A 51 -9.55 -5.26 10.41
N ALA A 52 -8.55 -6.00 10.87
CA ALA A 52 -8.35 -7.37 10.41
C ALA A 52 -9.49 -8.27 10.94
N PRO A 53 -9.94 -9.26 10.17
CA PRO A 53 -10.89 -10.25 10.66
C PRO A 53 -10.32 -11.06 11.81
N GLU A 54 -11.21 -11.60 12.65
CA GLU A 54 -10.82 -12.44 13.78
C GLU A 54 -10.33 -13.81 13.28
N GLU A 55 -9.31 -14.36 13.93
CA GLU A 55 -8.80 -15.71 13.65
C GLU A 55 -9.64 -16.78 14.37
N ASP A 56 -10.96 -16.80 14.14
CA ASP A 56 -11.88 -17.80 14.70
C ASP A 56 -12.15 -18.94 13.69
N PRO A 57 -11.59 -20.15 13.91
CA PRO A 57 -11.82 -21.29 13.02
C PRO A 57 -13.25 -21.87 13.13
N MET A 58 -14.06 -21.44 14.11
CA MET A 58 -15.44 -21.88 14.31
C MET A 58 -16.47 -20.91 13.75
N ASP A 59 -16.11 -19.66 13.47
CA ASP A 59 -16.98 -18.70 12.79
C ASP A 59 -16.77 -18.77 11.27
N ALA A 60 -17.80 -19.25 10.57
CA ALA A 60 -17.80 -19.36 9.12
C ALA A 60 -17.79 -17.99 8.41
N ILE A 61 -18.33 -16.95 9.03
CA ILE A 61 -18.33 -15.58 8.50
C ILE A 61 -16.90 -15.04 8.59
N GLU A 62 -16.25 -15.13 9.76
CA GLU A 62 -14.86 -14.66 9.93
C GLU A 62 -13.90 -15.39 8.98
N GLN A 63 -14.08 -16.71 8.79
CA GLN A 63 -13.32 -17.46 7.77
C GLN A 63 -13.51 -16.91 6.35
N GLN A 64 -14.73 -16.54 5.98
CA GLN A 64 -14.99 -15.95 4.66
C GLN A 64 -14.38 -14.55 4.54
N VAL A 65 -14.46 -13.74 5.60
CA VAL A 65 -13.86 -12.39 5.63
C VAL A 65 -12.33 -12.48 5.56
N GLN A 66 -11.68 -13.46 6.20
CA GLN A 66 -10.25 -13.71 6.08
C GLN A 66 -9.81 -13.97 4.63
N VAL A 67 -10.60 -14.73 3.86
CA VAL A 67 -10.29 -14.98 2.44
C VAL A 67 -10.36 -13.68 1.64
N ILE A 68 -11.38 -12.85 1.89
CA ILE A 68 -11.52 -11.54 1.22
C ILE A 68 -10.36 -10.62 1.62
N TRP A 69 -10.02 -10.58 2.90
CA TRP A 69 -8.91 -9.80 3.45
C TRP A 69 -7.59 -10.11 2.75
N HIS A 70 -7.21 -11.39 2.71
CA HIS A 70 -5.98 -11.82 2.05
C HIS A 70 -6.01 -11.59 0.54
N THR A 71 -7.18 -11.74 -0.09
CA THR A 71 -7.33 -11.42 -1.52
C THR A 71 -7.10 -9.94 -1.78
N MET A 72 -7.66 -9.05 -0.95
CA MET A 72 -7.46 -7.60 -1.06
C MET A 72 -6.00 -7.20 -0.83
N GLU A 73 -5.31 -7.85 0.11
CA GLU A 73 -3.87 -7.67 0.30
C GLU A 73 -3.09 -7.99 -1.00
N GLN A 74 -3.42 -9.10 -1.67
CA GLN A 74 -2.77 -9.45 -2.94
C GLN A 74 -3.08 -8.45 -4.07
N VAL A 75 -4.31 -7.96 -4.15
CA VAL A 75 -4.71 -6.93 -5.13
C VAL A 75 -3.93 -5.64 -4.91
N ALA A 76 -3.82 -5.20 -3.65
CA ALA A 76 -3.04 -4.01 -3.28
C ALA A 76 -1.55 -4.18 -3.65
N CYS A 77 -0.96 -5.33 -3.33
CA CYS A 77 0.44 -5.61 -3.66
C CYS A 77 0.70 -5.59 -5.18
N LYS A 78 -0.14 -6.29 -5.96
CA LYS A 78 0.00 -6.38 -7.42
C LYS A 78 -0.21 -5.02 -8.09
N SER A 79 -1.26 -4.28 -7.70
CA SER A 79 -1.53 -2.96 -8.27
C SER A 79 -0.39 -1.97 -7.98
N GLN A 80 0.14 -1.96 -6.76
CA GLN A 80 1.27 -1.11 -6.40
C GLN A 80 2.54 -1.49 -7.19
N GLN A 81 2.79 -2.79 -7.40
CA GLN A 81 3.91 -3.25 -8.22
C GLN A 81 3.78 -2.76 -9.67
N THR A 82 2.59 -2.87 -10.27
CA THR A 82 2.33 -2.37 -11.63
C THR A 82 2.53 -0.86 -11.73
N VAL A 83 1.96 -0.07 -10.79
CA VAL A 83 2.14 1.39 -10.76
C VAL A 83 3.61 1.77 -10.63
N GLN A 84 4.37 1.07 -9.77
CA GLN A 84 5.80 1.30 -9.60
C GLN A 84 6.56 1.02 -10.90
N GLN A 85 6.30 -0.10 -11.57
CA GLN A 85 6.95 -0.48 -12.83
C GLN A 85 6.64 0.52 -13.95
N CYS A 86 5.37 0.90 -14.14
CA CYS A 86 4.97 1.91 -15.13
C CYS A 86 5.56 3.28 -14.80
N GLY A 87 5.60 3.67 -13.52
CA GLY A 87 6.21 4.92 -13.08
C GLY A 87 7.72 4.99 -13.37
N GLN A 88 8.45 3.88 -13.23
CA GLN A 88 9.86 3.83 -13.64
C GLN A 88 10.02 3.97 -15.17
N ALA A 89 9.18 3.29 -15.95
CA ALA A 89 9.23 3.39 -17.41
C ALA A 89 8.98 4.82 -17.92
N ILE A 90 8.01 5.54 -17.34
CA ILE A 90 7.74 6.95 -17.66
C ILE A 90 8.94 7.85 -17.35
N ARG A 91 9.62 7.61 -16.22
CA ARG A 91 10.82 8.39 -15.84
C ARG A 91 11.99 8.14 -16.78
N VAL A 92 12.19 6.90 -17.25
CA VAL A 92 13.23 6.58 -18.23
C VAL A 92 12.98 7.30 -19.56
N GLU A 93 11.73 7.36 -20.02
CA GLU A 93 11.39 8.06 -21.26
C GLU A 93 11.51 9.59 -21.12
N ALA A 94 11.19 10.16 -19.96
CA ALA A 94 11.31 11.60 -19.72
C ALA A 94 12.75 12.12 -19.59
N VAL A 95 13.74 11.23 -19.46
CA VAL A 95 15.18 11.56 -19.36
C VAL A 95 15.89 11.41 -20.72
N ARG A 96 15.22 10.89 -21.75
CA ARG A 96 15.75 10.75 -23.11
C ARG A 96 15.52 12.02 -23.93
#